data_AF-A0A372DRM0-F1
#
_entry.id   AF-A0A372DRM0-F1
#
_cell.length_a   1.000
_cell.length_b   1.000
_cell.length_c   1.000
_cell.angle_alpha   90.00
_cell.angle_beta   90.00
_cell.angle_gamma   90.00
#
_symmetry.space_group_name_H-M   'P 1'
#
loop_
_entity.id
_entity.type
_entity.pdbx_description
1 polymer ?
#
loop_
_entity_poly.entity_id
_entity_poly.type
_entity_poly.pdbx_seq_one_letter_code
_entity_poly.pdbx_strand_id
1 'polypeptide(L)'
;MYRFKSTSDAEDSLAGDRLHCTVGSYFDTVNTCTILEAELERAIATLPLDASPQDCYQALPLRQKLHGDHRGQKALQDVWTGHNRSAAIAISCCFVVNVSSKTDSKDEYRYFLHQRSAQVAEGAGQYHIVPSMIFQPTGVDPFDQQSYNLEATILREVAEELFDHEEGAQATNLYPEIADLQALLVNGGATLLITGVAMDLLCLRPEFLALLWIRDRAWFKRHGAFLKFSRHEYTTNSIIQESSRDITDPRPFQETGEFAPHCCVATGAVSALLAREYITQFLGC
;
A
#
# COMPACT_ATOMS: atom_id res chain seq x y z
N MET A 1 17.78 13.74 -5.51
CA MET A 1 18.88 12.80 -5.81
C MET A 1 19.92 12.91 -4.70
N TYR A 2 19.97 11.96 -3.77
CA TYR A 2 20.91 11.99 -2.64
C TYR A 2 22.03 10.99 -2.88
N ARG A 3 23.27 11.41 -2.64
CA ARG A 3 24.44 10.54 -2.65
C ARG A 3 24.49 9.76 -1.34
N PHE A 4 24.65 8.44 -1.46
CA PHE A 4 25.16 7.61 -0.38
C PHE A 4 26.52 8.16 0.05
N LYS A 5 26.59 8.73 1.25
CA LYS A 5 27.85 8.99 1.94
C LYS A 5 27.86 8.11 3.19
N SER A 6 28.66 7.05 3.14
CA SER A 6 29.10 6.36 4.35
C SER A 6 29.93 7.35 5.15
N THR A 7 29.36 7.87 6.24
CA THR A 7 30.13 8.50 7.30
C THR A 7 30.06 7.60 8.52
N SER A 8 31.12 6.81 8.70
CA SER A 8 31.60 6.50 10.03
C SER A 8 31.80 7.83 10.75
N ASP A 9 31.00 8.11 11.78
CA ASP A 9 31.49 8.40 13.12
C ASP A 9 30.28 8.51 14.07
N ALA A 10 30.50 7.97 15.27
CA ALA A 10 29.52 7.61 16.28
C ALA A 10 28.60 8.74 16.75
N GLU A 11 27.31 8.43 16.90
CA GLU A 11 26.52 8.65 18.13
C GLU A 11 25.13 7.97 18.04
N ASP A 12 24.74 7.37 19.16
CA ASP A 12 23.44 6.79 19.53
C ASP A 12 23.00 5.42 18.99
N SER A 13 23.39 4.43 19.78
CA SER A 13 22.93 3.05 19.89
C SER A 13 21.45 2.90 20.26
N LEU A 14 20.55 3.26 19.35
CA LEU A 14 19.31 2.51 19.15
C LEU A 14 19.51 1.67 17.89
N ALA A 15 20.13 0.49 18.09
CA ALA A 15 20.54 -0.42 17.03
C ALA A 15 19.31 -1.12 16.41
N GLY A 16 18.61 -0.37 15.56
CA GLY A 16 17.65 -0.90 14.59
C GLY A 16 18.07 -0.42 13.20
N ASP A 17 17.74 -1.21 12.18
CA ASP A 17 17.94 -0.82 10.79
C ASP A 17 17.15 0.46 10.50
N ARG A 18 17.80 1.44 9.86
CA ARG A 18 17.20 2.73 9.50
C ARG A 18 17.01 2.84 8.00
N LEU A 19 15.83 3.27 7.57
CA LEU A 19 15.59 3.64 6.18
C LEU A 19 15.99 5.10 5.96
N HIS A 20 16.99 5.34 5.14
CA HIS A 20 17.44 6.68 4.80
C HIS A 20 16.59 7.25 3.67
N CYS A 21 15.79 8.26 3.99
CA CYS A 21 14.81 8.85 3.08
C CYS A 21 15.11 10.31 2.77
N THR A 22 14.48 10.84 1.74
CA THR A 22 14.40 12.28 1.44
C THR A 22 12.98 12.67 1.06
N VAL A 23 12.65 13.95 1.22
CA VAL A 23 11.55 14.59 0.51
C VAL A 23 11.77 14.50 -1.01
N GLY A 24 10.74 14.09 -1.72
CA GLY A 24 10.61 14.08 -3.17
C GLY A 24 9.15 14.37 -3.54
N SER A 25 8.82 14.41 -4.84
CA SER A 25 7.43 14.59 -5.27
C SER A 25 6.78 13.27 -5.71
N TYR A 26 5.47 13.18 -5.57
CA TYR A 26 4.68 12.10 -6.16
C TYR A 26 4.94 11.97 -7.67
N PHE A 27 5.01 13.09 -8.38
CA PHE A 27 5.27 13.10 -9.82
C PHE A 27 6.65 12.54 -10.19
N ASP A 28 7.67 12.73 -9.35
CA ASP A 28 8.97 12.08 -9.56
C ASP A 28 8.85 10.55 -9.48
N THR A 29 8.05 10.04 -8.54
CA THR A 29 7.76 8.60 -8.41
C THR A 29 7.02 8.09 -9.63
N VAL A 30 5.99 8.79 -10.10
CA VAL A 30 5.27 8.40 -11.32
C VAL A 30 6.22 8.33 -12.51
N ASN A 31 7.02 9.38 -12.73
CA ASN A 31 7.91 9.48 -13.89
C ASN A 31 9.05 8.47 -13.86
N THR A 32 9.61 8.24 -12.68
CA THR A 32 10.81 7.41 -12.53
C THR A 32 10.50 5.98 -12.13
N CYS A 33 9.35 5.64 -11.56
CA CYS A 33 9.04 4.27 -11.12
C CYS A 33 7.83 3.71 -11.87
N THR A 34 6.64 4.29 -11.65
CA THR A 34 5.35 3.75 -12.14
C THR A 34 5.30 3.65 -13.68
N ILE A 35 5.77 4.68 -14.40
CA ILE A 35 5.82 4.62 -15.87
C ILE A 35 6.81 3.56 -16.34
N LEU A 36 7.94 3.35 -15.64
CA LEU A 36 8.89 2.30 -16.04
C LEU A 36 8.24 0.93 -15.89
N GLU A 37 7.59 0.66 -14.77
CA GLU A 37 6.90 -0.60 -14.53
C GLU A 37 5.94 -0.94 -15.67
N ALA A 38 5.05 -0.01 -16.04
CA ALA A 38 4.13 -0.21 -17.16
C ALA A 38 4.83 -0.39 -18.53
N GLU A 39 6.04 0.17 -18.73
CA GLU A 39 6.85 -0.13 -19.91
C GLU A 39 7.49 -1.52 -19.83
N LEU A 40 8.01 -1.91 -18.67
CA LEU A 40 8.63 -3.22 -18.42
C LEU A 40 7.61 -4.34 -18.59
N GLU A 41 6.41 -4.21 -18.02
CA GLU A 41 5.34 -5.19 -18.18
C GLU A 41 5.00 -5.43 -19.65
N ARG A 42 4.85 -4.35 -20.44
CA ARG A 42 4.58 -4.45 -21.89
C ARG A 42 5.75 -5.08 -22.65
N ALA A 43 6.98 -4.74 -22.27
CA ALA A 43 8.17 -5.33 -22.89
C ALA A 43 8.24 -6.83 -22.57
N ILE A 44 8.11 -7.23 -21.31
CA ILE A 44 8.15 -8.62 -20.85
C ILE A 44 7.03 -9.45 -21.49
N ALA A 45 5.83 -8.88 -21.68
CA ALA A 45 4.71 -9.58 -22.30
C ALA A 45 4.91 -9.87 -23.80
N THR A 46 5.85 -9.19 -24.46
CA THR A 46 6.05 -9.27 -25.92
C THR A 46 7.40 -9.84 -26.32
N LEU A 47 8.40 -9.74 -25.46
CA LEU A 47 9.74 -10.24 -25.69
C LEU A 47 9.85 -11.74 -25.37
N PRO A 48 10.77 -12.47 -26.04
CA PRO A 48 11.05 -13.86 -25.69
C PRO A 48 11.73 -13.94 -24.31
N LEU A 49 11.57 -15.08 -23.62
CA LEU A 49 12.09 -15.28 -22.27
C LEU A 49 13.63 -15.16 -22.15
N ASP A 50 14.35 -15.35 -23.26
CA ASP A 50 15.80 -15.23 -23.36
C ASP A 50 16.27 -13.86 -23.87
N ALA A 51 15.36 -12.87 -23.95
CA ALA A 51 15.70 -11.51 -24.32
C ALA A 51 16.80 -10.93 -23.42
N SER A 52 17.79 -10.30 -24.03
CA SER A 52 18.86 -9.65 -23.27
C SER A 52 18.37 -8.36 -22.61
N PRO A 53 19.06 -7.86 -21.57
CA PRO A 53 18.77 -6.53 -21.01
C PRO A 53 18.79 -5.41 -22.06
N GLN A 54 19.56 -5.58 -23.13
CA GLN A 54 19.61 -4.63 -24.24
C GLN A 54 18.33 -4.67 -25.07
N ASP A 55 17.79 -5.85 -25.35
CA ASP A 55 16.53 -6.04 -26.09
C ASP A 55 15.35 -5.51 -25.28
N CYS A 56 15.33 -5.79 -23.97
CA CYS A 56 14.35 -5.22 -23.05
C CYS A 56 14.39 -3.70 -23.07
N TYR A 57 15.56 -3.07 -22.95
CA TYR A 57 15.69 -1.61 -23.05
C TYR A 57 15.27 -1.06 -24.41
N GLN A 58 15.50 -1.80 -25.49
CA GLN A 58 15.06 -1.42 -26.83
C GLN A 58 13.53 -1.31 -26.93
N ALA A 59 12.81 -2.08 -26.11
CA ALA A 59 11.35 -2.08 -26.01
C ALA A 59 10.76 -1.02 -25.04
N LEU A 60 11.57 -0.12 -24.46
CA LEU A 60 11.13 0.93 -23.51
C LEU A 60 11.18 2.34 -24.15
N PRO A 61 10.25 2.70 -25.05
CA PRO A 61 10.35 3.93 -25.85
C PRO A 61 10.31 5.23 -25.05
N LEU A 62 9.53 5.30 -23.96
CA LEU A 62 9.49 6.48 -23.09
C LEU A 62 10.79 6.59 -22.30
N ARG A 63 11.32 5.46 -21.79
CA ARG A 63 12.61 5.44 -21.11
C ARG A 63 13.76 5.88 -22.01
N GLN A 64 13.77 5.42 -23.27
CA GLN A 64 14.74 5.89 -24.26
C GLN A 64 14.62 7.39 -24.52
N LYS A 65 13.40 7.91 -24.60
CA LYS A 65 13.16 9.34 -24.78
C LYS A 65 13.61 10.16 -23.57
N LEU A 66 13.34 9.69 -22.35
CA LEU A 66 13.78 10.33 -21.09
C LEU A 66 15.30 10.33 -20.94
N HIS A 67 15.97 9.25 -21.34
CA HIS A 67 17.42 9.18 -21.34
C HIS A 67 18.06 9.98 -22.50
N GLY A 68 17.27 10.46 -23.47
CA GLY A 68 17.73 11.29 -24.59
C GLY A 68 18.88 10.65 -25.39
N ASP A 69 19.78 11.49 -25.90
CA ASP A 69 21.01 11.07 -26.60
C ASP A 69 22.08 10.49 -25.66
N HIS A 70 21.80 10.32 -24.37
CA HIS A 70 22.71 9.62 -23.43
C HIS A 70 22.61 8.11 -23.60
N ARG A 71 22.66 7.66 -24.87
CA ARG A 71 22.68 6.24 -25.24
C ARG A 71 24.00 5.64 -24.78
N GLY A 72 23.93 4.64 -23.90
CA GLY A 72 25.10 3.93 -23.42
C GLY A 72 24.83 3.08 -22.19
N GLN A 73 25.89 2.46 -21.67
CA GLN A 73 25.84 1.56 -20.53
C GLN A 73 25.23 2.19 -19.27
N LYS A 74 25.34 3.51 -19.06
CA LYS A 74 24.76 4.20 -17.90
C LYS A 74 23.22 4.24 -17.93
N ALA A 75 22.63 4.60 -19.07
CA ALA A 75 21.18 4.62 -19.25
C ALA A 75 20.56 3.21 -19.11
N LEU A 76 21.28 2.18 -19.58
CA LEU A 76 20.92 0.78 -19.36
C LEU A 76 21.02 0.43 -17.86
N GLN A 77 22.13 0.78 -17.21
CA GLN A 77 22.33 0.55 -15.78
C GLN A 77 21.24 1.21 -14.93
N ASP A 78 20.79 2.41 -15.26
CA ASP A 78 19.72 3.10 -14.52
C ASP A 78 18.38 2.34 -14.57
N VAL A 79 18.10 1.60 -15.65
CA VAL A 79 16.92 0.70 -15.75
C VAL A 79 17.02 -0.47 -14.78
N TRP A 80 18.19 -1.08 -14.67
CA TRP A 80 18.36 -2.35 -13.96
C TRP A 80 18.82 -2.21 -12.51
N THR A 81 19.53 -1.13 -12.19
CA THR A 81 20.13 -0.92 -10.86
C THR A 81 19.27 -0.08 -9.93
N GLY A 82 18.24 0.59 -10.47
CA GLY A 82 17.44 1.54 -9.71
C GLY A 82 18.12 2.88 -9.41
N HIS A 83 19.30 3.15 -9.97
CA HIS A 83 19.90 4.48 -9.87
C HIS A 83 18.96 5.53 -10.47
N ASN A 84 18.91 6.71 -9.83
CA ASN A 84 18.07 7.84 -10.24
C ASN A 84 16.54 7.59 -10.18
N ARG A 85 16.10 6.53 -9.48
CA ARG A 85 14.69 6.34 -9.12
C ARG A 85 14.31 7.24 -7.94
N SER A 86 13.11 7.80 -8.00
CA SER A 86 12.45 8.42 -6.86
C SER A 86 11.38 7.47 -6.36
N ALA A 87 11.79 6.37 -5.72
CA ALA A 87 10.85 5.42 -5.15
C ALA A 87 10.24 6.00 -3.86
N ALA A 88 9.02 6.52 -3.93
CA ALA A 88 8.25 6.85 -2.73
C ALA A 88 8.04 5.59 -1.88
N ILE A 89 7.90 5.74 -0.57
CA ILE A 89 7.55 4.60 0.28
C ILE A 89 6.03 4.51 0.30
N ALA A 90 5.48 3.31 0.09
CA ALA A 90 4.05 3.06 0.20
C ALA A 90 3.71 2.32 1.49
N ILE A 91 2.42 2.23 1.79
CA ILE A 91 1.86 1.43 2.87
C ILE A 91 0.65 0.67 2.32
N SER A 92 0.62 -0.63 2.57
CA SER A 92 -0.49 -1.53 2.30
C SER A 92 -1.07 -1.99 3.64
N CYS A 93 -2.18 -1.40 4.08
CA CYS A 93 -2.80 -1.74 5.36
C CYS A 93 -4.01 -2.66 5.18
N CYS A 94 -3.87 -3.93 5.57
CA CYS A 94 -5.01 -4.85 5.63
C CYS A 94 -5.90 -4.47 6.82
N PHE A 95 -6.98 -3.74 6.55
CA PHE A 95 -7.99 -3.37 7.54
C PHE A 95 -8.94 -4.54 7.78
N VAL A 96 -8.87 -5.15 8.97
CA VAL A 96 -9.67 -6.31 9.36
C VAL A 96 -10.60 -5.94 10.51
N VAL A 97 -11.90 -6.18 10.34
CA VAL A 97 -12.92 -5.84 11.32
C VAL A 97 -13.79 -7.04 11.68
N ASN A 98 -14.15 -7.15 12.96
CA ASN A 98 -15.13 -8.11 13.43
C ASN A 98 -16.56 -7.67 13.05
N VAL A 99 -17.25 -8.46 12.24
CA VAL A 99 -18.61 -8.17 11.75
C VAL A 99 -19.69 -8.99 12.46
N SER A 100 -19.34 -9.76 13.50
CA SER A 100 -20.29 -10.65 14.19
C SER A 100 -21.50 -9.90 14.74
N SER A 101 -22.68 -10.29 14.26
CA SER A 101 -23.94 -9.63 14.59
C SER A 101 -24.48 -10.01 15.97
N LYS A 102 -24.17 -11.21 16.49
CA LYS A 102 -24.70 -11.75 17.76
C LYS A 102 -23.60 -11.97 18.80
N THR A 103 -23.95 -11.84 20.08
CA THR A 103 -23.02 -12.07 21.19
C THR A 103 -22.57 -13.54 21.28
N ASP A 104 -23.44 -14.48 20.87
CA ASP A 104 -23.14 -15.91 20.95
C ASP A 104 -22.67 -16.52 19.61
N SER A 105 -22.52 -15.71 18.55
CA SER A 105 -21.96 -16.20 17.29
C SER A 105 -20.44 -16.28 17.37
N LYS A 106 -19.86 -17.20 16.60
CA LYS A 106 -18.43 -17.22 16.32
C LYS A 106 -18.00 -15.86 15.75
N ASP A 107 -16.79 -15.43 16.10
CA ASP A 107 -16.19 -14.24 15.52
C ASP A 107 -16.02 -14.42 14.00
N GLU A 108 -16.48 -13.42 13.26
CA GLU A 108 -16.41 -13.34 11.81
C GLU A 108 -15.62 -12.08 11.47
N TYR A 109 -14.49 -12.27 10.78
CA TYR A 109 -13.58 -11.18 10.45
C TYR A 109 -13.57 -10.95 8.95
N ARG A 110 -13.78 -9.68 8.57
CA ARG A 110 -13.79 -9.26 7.18
C ARG A 110 -12.69 -8.23 6.94
N TYR A 111 -12.11 -8.25 5.74
CA TYR A 111 -11.25 -7.20 5.23
C TYR A 111 -11.80 -6.67 3.91
N PHE A 112 -11.29 -5.52 3.47
CA PHE A 112 -11.81 -4.84 2.28
C PHE A 112 -10.81 -4.88 1.12
N LEU A 113 -11.34 -5.25 -0.06
CA LEU A 113 -10.68 -5.16 -1.35
C LEU A 113 -11.56 -4.34 -2.28
N HIS A 114 -10.97 -3.44 -3.04
CA HIS A 114 -11.70 -2.64 -4.00
C HIS A 114 -10.92 -2.46 -5.29
N GLN A 115 -11.62 -2.47 -6.42
CA GLN A 115 -11.04 -2.14 -7.71
C GLN A 115 -10.67 -0.66 -7.75
N ARG A 116 -9.40 -0.39 -8.03
CA ARG A 116 -8.87 0.97 -8.21
C ARG A 116 -9.44 1.60 -9.47
N SER A 117 -9.71 2.90 -9.40
CA SER A 117 -10.23 3.69 -10.52
C SER A 117 -9.33 3.60 -11.76
N ALA A 118 -9.90 3.73 -12.95
CA ALA A 118 -9.11 3.85 -14.17
C ALA A 118 -8.29 5.15 -14.25
N GLN A 119 -8.54 6.10 -13.34
CA GLN A 119 -7.91 7.41 -13.31
C GLN A 119 -6.65 7.48 -12.43
N VAL A 120 -6.40 6.47 -11.59
CA VAL A 120 -5.18 6.45 -10.78
C VAL A 120 -3.97 6.08 -11.64
N ALA A 121 -2.80 6.62 -11.31
CA ALA A 121 -1.58 6.36 -12.08
C ALA A 121 -1.05 4.93 -11.93
N GLU A 122 -1.41 4.27 -10.81
CA GLU A 122 -0.84 3.01 -10.40
C GLU A 122 -1.93 2.00 -10.06
N GLY A 123 -1.77 0.78 -10.56
CA GLY A 123 -2.71 -0.33 -10.36
C GLY A 123 -4.11 -0.03 -10.90
N ALA A 124 -4.23 0.83 -11.92
CA ALA A 124 -5.52 1.22 -12.49
C ALA A 124 -6.32 -0.02 -12.93
N GLY A 125 -7.55 -0.17 -12.43
CA GLY A 125 -8.40 -1.32 -12.72
C GLY A 125 -8.02 -2.62 -12.00
N GLN A 126 -6.94 -2.65 -11.23
CA GLN A 126 -6.61 -3.77 -10.34
C GLN A 126 -7.34 -3.66 -9.00
N TYR A 127 -7.58 -4.79 -8.35
CA TYR A 127 -8.04 -4.85 -6.98
C TYR A 127 -6.90 -4.58 -6.01
N HIS A 128 -7.16 -3.75 -5.01
CA HIS A 128 -6.23 -3.47 -3.93
C HIS A 128 -6.92 -3.55 -2.58
N ILE A 129 -6.13 -3.74 -1.53
CA ILE A 129 -6.63 -3.63 -0.16
C ILE A 129 -6.93 -2.17 0.15
N VAL A 130 -7.87 -1.96 1.06
CA VAL A 130 -8.24 -0.62 1.49
C VAL A 130 -8.03 -0.51 3.01
N PRO A 131 -7.24 0.46 3.52
CA PRO A 131 -6.58 1.53 2.76
C PRO A 131 -5.21 1.17 2.17
N SER A 132 -4.80 1.90 1.12
CA SER A 132 -3.51 1.79 0.43
C SER A 132 -2.97 3.17 0.03
N MET A 133 -1.79 3.53 0.54
CA MET A 133 -1.37 4.93 0.53
C MET A 133 0.12 5.11 0.31
N ILE A 134 0.52 6.34 -0.02
CA ILE A 134 1.92 6.76 0.05
C ILE A 134 2.24 7.20 1.48
N PHE A 135 3.40 6.77 1.99
CA PHE A 135 3.92 7.29 3.24
C PHE A 135 4.44 8.72 3.04
N GLN A 136 3.58 9.67 3.37
CA GLN A 136 3.83 11.10 3.26
C GLN A 136 3.67 11.80 4.61
N PRO A 137 4.35 12.93 4.83
CA PRO A 137 4.21 13.69 6.07
C PRO A 137 2.75 14.12 6.26
N THR A 138 2.25 14.02 7.50
CA THR A 138 0.88 14.45 7.85
C THR A 138 0.77 15.94 8.15
N GLY A 139 1.90 16.62 8.30
CA GLY A 139 2.00 18.05 8.62
C GLY A 139 2.30 18.93 7.41
N VAL A 140 2.28 20.25 7.63
CA VAL A 140 2.57 21.25 6.58
C VAL A 140 4.08 21.38 6.30
N ASP A 141 4.92 21.13 7.31
CA ASP A 141 6.37 21.12 7.17
C ASP A 141 6.86 19.71 6.81
N PRO A 142 7.32 19.46 5.57
CA PRO A 142 7.82 18.15 5.16
C PRO A 142 9.17 17.78 5.80
N PHE A 143 9.80 18.70 6.53
CA PHE A 143 11.04 18.43 7.28
C PHE A 143 10.80 18.12 8.76
N ASP A 144 9.56 18.26 9.24
CA ASP A 144 9.20 17.83 10.59
C ASP A 144 9.19 16.31 10.68
N GLN A 145 10.16 15.75 11.38
CA GLN A 145 10.28 14.31 11.58
C GLN A 145 9.08 13.70 12.31
N GLN A 146 8.38 14.48 13.15
CA GLN A 146 7.20 14.00 13.87
C GLN A 146 6.00 13.77 12.95
N SER A 147 5.98 14.42 11.78
CA SER A 147 4.94 14.22 10.77
C SER A 147 5.03 12.88 10.04
N TYR A 148 6.16 12.16 10.17
CA TYR A 148 6.39 10.83 9.61
C TYR A 148 6.03 9.73 10.62
N ASN A 149 4.74 9.46 10.76
CA ASN A 149 4.23 8.48 11.70
C ASN A 149 3.28 7.49 11.00
N LEU A 150 3.66 6.21 10.95
CA LEU A 150 2.89 5.17 10.26
C LEU A 150 1.45 5.03 10.78
N GLU A 151 1.27 5.04 12.09
CA GLU A 151 -0.07 4.94 12.69
C GLU A 151 -0.94 6.15 12.31
N ALA A 152 -0.40 7.36 12.44
CA ALA A 152 -1.12 8.58 12.07
C ALA A 152 -1.49 8.60 10.57
N THR A 153 -0.55 8.19 9.70
CA THR A 153 -0.81 8.07 8.26
C THR A 153 -1.91 7.04 7.99
N ILE A 154 -1.84 5.84 8.58
CA ILE A 154 -2.86 4.79 8.40
C ILE A 154 -4.23 5.27 8.89
N LEU A 155 -4.32 5.90 10.06
CA LEU A 155 -5.59 6.37 10.60
C LEU A 155 -6.21 7.49 9.75
N ARG A 156 -5.38 8.38 9.19
CA ARG A 156 -5.85 9.41 8.24
C ARG A 156 -6.47 8.76 7.01
N GLU A 157 -5.81 7.78 6.42
CA GLU A 157 -6.28 7.11 5.21
C GLU A 157 -7.45 6.17 5.47
N VAL A 158 -7.58 5.60 6.68
CA VAL A 158 -8.84 4.95 7.07
C VAL A 158 -10.00 5.95 6.99
N ALA A 159 -9.82 7.19 7.46
CA ALA A 159 -10.86 8.21 7.37
C ALA A 159 -11.17 8.58 5.91
N GLU A 160 -10.13 8.81 5.10
CA GLU A 160 -10.26 9.24 3.72
C GLU A 160 -10.79 8.11 2.83
N GLU A 161 -10.17 6.93 2.83
CA GLU A 161 -10.48 5.84 1.91
C GLU A 161 -11.68 4.99 2.33
N LEU A 162 -11.92 4.77 3.64
CA LEU A 162 -13.05 3.94 4.11
C LEU A 162 -14.29 4.73 4.49
N PHE A 163 -14.17 6.02 4.78
CA PHE A 163 -15.29 6.87 5.22
C PHE A 163 -15.52 8.10 4.31
N ASP A 164 -14.74 8.26 3.24
CA ASP A 164 -14.87 9.35 2.24
C ASP A 164 -14.80 10.74 2.88
N HIS A 165 -13.97 10.89 3.92
CA HIS A 165 -13.64 12.20 4.49
C HIS A 165 -12.71 13.00 3.59
N GLU A 166 -12.73 14.32 3.74
CA GLU A 166 -11.87 15.21 2.95
C GLU A 166 -10.38 15.01 3.25
N GLU A 167 -9.59 14.96 2.19
CA GLU A 167 -8.14 14.83 2.26
C GLU A 167 -7.51 15.98 3.05
N GLY A 168 -6.55 15.64 3.92
CA GLY A 168 -5.76 16.65 4.64
C GLY A 168 -6.52 17.39 5.73
N ALA A 169 -7.70 16.90 6.14
CA ALA A 169 -8.40 17.42 7.30
C ALA A 169 -7.49 17.31 8.55
N GLN A 170 -7.06 18.46 9.08
CA GLN A 170 -6.10 18.58 10.19
C GLN A 170 -6.56 17.92 11.51
N ALA A 171 -7.75 17.36 11.54
CA ALA A 171 -8.41 16.90 12.73
C ALA A 171 -9.08 15.53 12.53
N THR A 172 -8.35 14.57 11.96
CA THR A 172 -8.81 13.17 11.79
C THR A 172 -9.38 12.59 13.10
N ASN A 173 -8.80 12.97 14.24
CA ASN A 173 -9.23 12.55 15.58
C ASN A 173 -10.61 13.09 15.99
N LEU A 174 -11.21 14.00 15.23
CA LEU A 174 -12.57 14.50 15.47
C LEU A 174 -13.64 13.62 14.80
N TYR A 175 -13.25 12.73 13.88
CA TYR A 175 -14.17 11.80 13.27
C TYR A 175 -14.52 10.67 14.27
N PRO A 176 -15.82 10.42 14.56
CA PRO A 176 -16.22 9.50 15.62
C PRO A 176 -15.63 8.09 15.52
N GLU A 177 -15.57 7.54 14.32
CA GLU A 177 -15.05 6.21 14.01
C GLU A 177 -13.54 6.10 14.22
N ILE A 178 -12.80 7.19 13.96
CA ILE A 178 -11.35 7.26 14.15
C ILE A 178 -11.03 7.47 15.63
N ALA A 179 -11.75 8.36 16.31
CA ALA A 179 -11.61 8.57 17.75
C ALA A 179 -11.89 7.28 18.55
N ASP A 180 -12.95 6.55 18.17
CA ASP A 180 -13.28 5.26 18.76
C ASP A 180 -12.20 4.21 18.44
N LEU A 181 -11.71 4.15 17.19
CA LEU A 181 -10.62 3.25 16.81
C LEU A 181 -9.33 3.53 17.61
N GLN A 182 -8.96 4.80 17.80
CA GLN A 182 -7.82 5.19 18.63
C GLN A 182 -8.00 4.73 20.08
N ALA A 183 -9.20 4.92 20.65
CA ALA A 183 -9.51 4.41 21.98
C ALA A 183 -9.40 2.88 22.07
N LEU A 184 -9.81 2.16 21.02
CA LEU A 184 -9.65 0.71 20.95
C LEU A 184 -8.19 0.26 20.82
N LEU A 185 -7.35 0.99 20.08
CA LEU A 185 -5.91 0.73 20.00
C LEU A 185 -5.26 0.88 21.38
N VAL A 186 -5.61 1.92 22.13
CA VAL A 186 -5.10 2.14 23.50
C VAL A 186 -5.60 1.07 24.49
N ASN A 187 -6.88 0.71 24.41
CA ASN A 187 -7.51 -0.21 25.37
C ASN A 187 -7.41 -1.70 24.98
N GLY A 188 -6.74 -2.03 23.88
CA GLY A 188 -6.56 -3.40 23.38
C GLY A 188 -7.76 -3.98 22.62
N GLY A 189 -8.79 -3.20 22.32
CA GLY A 189 -9.91 -3.59 21.46
C GLY A 189 -9.54 -3.66 19.96
N ALA A 190 -8.43 -3.03 19.57
CA ALA A 190 -7.83 -3.12 18.25
C ALA A 190 -6.31 -3.30 18.38
N THR A 191 -5.66 -3.75 17.31
CA THR A 191 -4.20 -3.84 17.21
C THR A 191 -3.75 -3.33 15.84
N LEU A 192 -2.70 -2.50 15.81
CA LEU A 192 -1.96 -2.17 14.60
C LEU A 192 -0.59 -2.85 14.62
N LEU A 193 -0.24 -3.57 13.55
CA LEU A 193 1.03 -4.28 13.41
C LEU A 193 1.65 -3.99 12.05
N ILE A 194 2.97 -3.82 12.03
CA ILE A 194 3.74 -3.90 10.79
C ILE A 194 4.13 -5.36 10.59
N THR A 195 3.53 -6.00 9.58
CA THR A 195 3.72 -7.42 9.28
C THR A 195 4.94 -7.67 8.42
N GLY A 196 5.43 -6.64 7.72
CA GLY A 196 6.68 -6.72 6.96
C GLY A 196 6.94 -5.50 6.08
N VAL A 197 7.93 -5.63 5.22
CA VAL A 197 8.23 -4.69 4.14
C VAL A 197 8.32 -5.49 2.84
N ALA A 198 7.54 -5.09 1.84
CA ALA A 198 7.64 -5.61 0.48
C ALA A 198 8.44 -4.65 -0.40
N MET A 199 9.01 -5.18 -1.47
CA MET A 199 9.63 -4.40 -2.53
C MET A 199 9.05 -4.89 -3.84
N ASP A 200 8.36 -4.00 -4.57
CA ASP A 200 8.02 -4.26 -5.95
C ASP A 200 9.29 -4.21 -6.80
N LEU A 201 9.63 -5.29 -7.50
CA LEU A 201 10.88 -5.38 -8.25
C LEU A 201 10.84 -4.65 -9.61
N LEU A 202 9.65 -4.32 -10.12
CA LEU A 202 9.49 -3.60 -11.38
C LEU A 202 9.55 -2.07 -11.18
N CYS A 203 8.96 -1.56 -10.09
CA CYS A 203 9.02 -0.14 -9.76
C CYS A 203 10.02 0.21 -8.65
N LEU A 204 10.68 -0.79 -8.06
CA LEU A 204 11.65 -0.68 -6.94
C LEU A 204 11.11 0.12 -5.76
N ARG A 205 9.80 0.00 -5.55
CA ARG A 205 9.12 0.77 -4.53
C ARG A 205 8.99 -0.04 -3.24
N PRO A 206 9.57 0.43 -2.12
CA PRO A 206 9.36 -0.20 -0.83
C PRO A 206 7.95 0.09 -0.34
N GLU A 207 7.35 -0.91 0.31
CA GLU A 207 6.01 -0.80 0.85
C GLU A 207 5.92 -1.46 2.23
N PHE A 208 5.47 -0.71 3.22
CA PHE A 208 5.16 -1.27 4.53
C PHE A 208 3.89 -2.10 4.43
N LEU A 209 3.94 -3.34 4.89
CA LEU A 209 2.76 -4.19 5.01
C LEU A 209 2.26 -4.06 6.45
N ALA A 210 1.00 -3.68 6.62
CA ALA A 210 0.40 -3.45 7.92
C ALA A 210 -0.90 -4.25 8.08
N LEU A 211 -1.19 -4.62 9.33
CA LEU A 211 -2.47 -5.18 9.75
C LEU A 211 -3.08 -4.24 10.79
N LEU A 212 -4.26 -3.71 10.48
CA LEU A 212 -5.11 -3.03 11.45
C LEU A 212 -6.28 -3.95 11.79
N TRP A 213 -6.25 -4.56 12.97
CA TRP A 213 -7.20 -5.59 13.38
C TRP A 213 -8.11 -5.12 14.51
N ILE A 214 -9.38 -4.89 14.20
CA ILE A 214 -10.42 -4.46 15.15
C ILE A 214 -11.18 -5.69 15.65
N ARG A 215 -10.97 -6.02 16.92
CA ARG A 215 -11.60 -7.18 17.57
C ARG A 215 -12.93 -6.83 18.24
N ASP A 216 -13.13 -5.56 18.59
CA ASP A 216 -14.37 -5.09 19.19
C ASP A 216 -15.57 -5.33 18.26
N ARG A 217 -16.47 -6.23 18.67
CA ARG A 217 -17.69 -6.58 17.92
C ARG A 217 -18.66 -5.42 17.77
N ALA A 218 -18.55 -4.43 18.65
CA ALA A 218 -19.47 -3.31 18.67
C ALA A 218 -19.03 -2.18 17.73
N TRP A 219 -17.75 -2.09 17.37
CA TRP A 219 -17.23 -1.07 16.46
C TRP A 219 -17.91 -1.13 15.09
N PHE A 220 -18.00 -2.30 14.46
CA PHE A 220 -18.65 -2.43 13.15
C PHE A 220 -20.16 -2.12 13.20
N LYS A 221 -20.81 -2.38 14.34
CA LYS A 221 -22.22 -2.03 14.53
C LYS A 221 -22.43 -0.51 14.65
N ARG A 222 -21.47 0.19 15.27
CA ARG A 222 -21.50 1.65 15.39
C ARG A 222 -21.18 2.33 14.06
N HIS A 223 -20.16 1.84 13.36
CA HIS A 223 -19.54 2.58 12.27
C HIS A 223 -19.68 1.94 10.88
N GLY A 224 -19.91 0.64 10.80
CA GLY A 224 -19.91 -0.11 9.54
C GLY A 224 -20.98 0.34 8.54
N ALA A 225 -22.08 0.93 9.01
CA ALA A 225 -23.12 1.51 8.15
C ALA A 225 -22.68 2.81 7.46
N PHE A 226 -21.61 3.45 7.94
CA PHE A 226 -21.06 4.69 7.37
C PHE A 226 -19.88 4.43 6.43
N LEU A 227 -19.45 3.18 6.25
CA LEU A 227 -18.40 2.85 5.28
C LEU A 227 -18.82 3.33 3.90
N LYS A 228 -17.94 4.12 3.29
CA LYS A 228 -18.11 4.72 1.98
C LYS A 228 -16.71 4.85 1.38
N PHE A 229 -16.42 3.99 0.41
CA PHE A 229 -15.11 4.01 -0.22
C PHE A 229 -14.90 5.30 -1.02
N SER A 230 -13.69 5.87 -0.92
CA SER A 230 -13.34 7.11 -1.62
C SER A 230 -13.59 7.01 -3.13
N ARG A 231 -14.37 7.95 -3.65
CA ARG A 231 -14.74 7.97 -5.08
C ARG A 231 -13.59 8.40 -6.01
N HIS A 232 -12.57 9.03 -5.45
CA HIS A 232 -11.40 9.48 -6.21
C HIS A 232 -10.46 8.30 -6.52
N GLU A 233 -10.42 7.33 -5.61
CA GLU A 233 -9.48 6.22 -5.69
C GLU A 233 -10.11 4.94 -6.23
N TYR A 234 -11.41 4.76 -6.02
CA TYR A 234 -12.11 3.50 -6.26
C TYR A 234 -13.31 3.66 -7.21
N THR A 235 -13.68 2.57 -7.89
CA THR A 235 -14.82 2.58 -8.82
C THR A 235 -16.15 2.76 -8.09
N THR A 236 -17.05 3.61 -8.58
CA THR A 236 -18.27 4.01 -7.86
C THR A 236 -19.39 2.96 -7.81
N ASN A 237 -19.17 1.77 -8.39
CA ASN A 237 -20.24 0.82 -8.70
C ASN A 237 -20.37 -0.33 -7.70
N SER A 238 -19.51 -0.46 -6.69
CA SER A 238 -19.57 -1.60 -5.79
C SER A 238 -20.46 -1.33 -4.57
N ILE A 239 -21.31 -2.29 -4.26
CA ILE A 239 -21.98 -2.37 -2.95
C ILE A 239 -20.94 -2.89 -1.95
N ILE A 240 -20.89 -2.40 -0.70
CA ILE A 240 -19.93 -2.82 0.34
C ILE A 240 -19.78 -4.36 0.45
N GLN A 241 -20.86 -5.09 0.22
CA GLN A 241 -20.87 -6.57 0.19
C GLN A 241 -19.93 -7.17 -0.85
N GLU A 242 -19.79 -6.53 -2.02
CA GLU A 242 -18.92 -6.96 -3.10
C GLU A 242 -17.44 -6.68 -2.80
N SER A 243 -17.16 -5.76 -1.88
CA SER A 243 -15.80 -5.31 -1.52
C SER A 243 -15.28 -5.92 -0.22
N SER A 244 -16.09 -6.71 0.51
CA SER A 244 -15.67 -7.37 1.75
C SER A 244 -15.32 -8.84 1.55
N ARG A 245 -14.26 -9.34 2.17
CA ARG A 245 -13.78 -10.73 2.06
C ARG A 245 -13.58 -11.35 3.44
N ASP A 246 -13.85 -12.64 3.57
CA ASP A 246 -13.57 -13.39 4.79
C ASP A 246 -12.05 -13.55 4.94
N ILE A 247 -11.49 -13.09 6.07
CA ILE A 247 -10.05 -13.22 6.31
C ILE A 247 -9.62 -14.68 6.50
N THR A 248 -10.55 -15.57 6.86
CA THR A 248 -10.31 -16.99 7.08
C THR A 248 -10.49 -17.84 5.81
N ASP A 249 -10.85 -17.23 4.67
CA ASP A 249 -10.87 -17.92 3.39
C ASP A 249 -9.49 -18.54 3.11
N PRO A 250 -9.38 -19.86 2.90
CA PRO A 250 -8.10 -20.50 2.59
C PRO A 250 -7.54 -20.10 1.21
N ARG A 251 -8.36 -19.52 0.33
CA ARG A 251 -7.98 -19.11 -1.03
C ARG A 251 -8.51 -17.70 -1.36
N PRO A 252 -8.04 -16.65 -0.66
CA PRO A 252 -8.53 -15.30 -0.84
C PRO A 252 -8.19 -14.73 -2.24
N PHE A 253 -7.14 -15.26 -2.88
CA PHE A 253 -6.74 -14.96 -4.26
C PHE A 253 -6.80 -16.24 -5.09
N GLN A 254 -7.59 -16.22 -6.16
CA GLN A 254 -7.91 -17.38 -6.99
C GLN A 254 -6.86 -17.54 -8.10
N GLU A 255 -6.68 -18.72 -8.71
CA GLU A 255 -5.76 -18.85 -9.86
C GLU A 255 -6.28 -18.14 -11.11
N THR A 256 -7.60 -18.08 -11.27
CA THR A 256 -8.31 -17.43 -12.38
C THR A 256 -9.51 -16.66 -11.84
N GLY A 257 -10.06 -15.74 -12.65
CA GLY A 257 -11.22 -14.93 -12.28
C GLY A 257 -10.84 -13.55 -11.76
N GLU A 258 -11.76 -12.94 -11.02
CA GLU A 258 -11.69 -11.53 -10.59
C GLU A 258 -10.52 -11.23 -9.65
N PHE A 259 -10.17 -12.18 -8.77
CA PHE A 259 -9.07 -12.06 -7.81
C PHE A 259 -7.85 -12.89 -8.24
N ALA A 260 -7.69 -13.10 -9.54
CA ALA A 260 -6.48 -13.70 -10.07
C ALA A 260 -5.25 -12.80 -9.78
N PRO A 261 -4.03 -13.34 -9.64
CA PRO A 261 -2.87 -12.54 -9.27
C PRO A 261 -2.62 -11.33 -10.17
N HIS A 262 -2.89 -11.45 -11.47
CA HIS A 262 -2.72 -10.37 -12.45
C HIS A 262 -3.82 -9.29 -12.38
N CYS A 263 -4.91 -9.53 -11.65
CA CYS A 263 -5.98 -8.58 -11.41
C CYS A 263 -5.83 -7.84 -10.08
N CYS A 264 -4.81 -8.17 -9.27
CA CYS A 264 -4.60 -7.59 -7.95
C CYS A 264 -3.26 -6.85 -7.88
N VAL A 265 -3.20 -5.78 -7.10
CA VAL A 265 -1.93 -5.17 -6.71
C VAL A 265 -1.18 -6.16 -5.83
N ALA A 266 0.05 -6.53 -6.23
CA ALA A 266 0.82 -7.60 -5.62
C ALA A 266 1.08 -7.37 -4.12
N THR A 267 1.50 -6.17 -3.73
CA THR A 267 1.79 -5.81 -2.33
C THR A 267 0.53 -5.86 -1.46
N GLY A 268 -0.62 -5.43 -1.97
CA GLY A 268 -1.90 -5.57 -1.29
C GLY A 268 -2.30 -7.03 -1.08
N ALA A 269 -2.11 -7.87 -2.10
CA ALA A 269 -2.39 -9.30 -1.99
C ALA A 269 -1.49 -9.98 -0.93
N VAL A 270 -0.19 -9.66 -0.93
CA VAL A 270 0.76 -10.16 0.08
C VAL A 270 0.39 -9.67 1.48
N SER A 271 0.01 -8.41 1.64
CA SER A 271 -0.44 -7.85 2.92
C SER A 271 -1.66 -8.60 3.47
N ALA A 272 -2.67 -8.87 2.64
CA ALA A 272 -3.84 -9.66 3.04
C ALA A 272 -3.48 -11.11 3.40
N LEU A 273 -2.55 -11.75 2.67
CA LEU A 273 -2.08 -13.11 2.99
C LEU A 273 -1.34 -13.17 4.34
N LEU A 274 -0.48 -12.19 4.63
CA LEU A 274 0.22 -12.10 5.91
C LEU A 274 -0.73 -11.79 7.07
N ALA A 275 -1.70 -10.89 6.86
CA ALA A 275 -2.74 -10.60 7.83
C ALA A 275 -3.57 -11.84 8.16
N ARG A 276 -3.97 -12.61 7.14
CA ARG A 276 -4.65 -13.89 7.31
C ARG A 276 -3.81 -14.83 8.17
N GLU A 277 -2.55 -15.07 7.79
CA GLU A 277 -1.67 -15.99 8.52
C GLU A 277 -1.52 -15.59 10.00
N TYR A 278 -1.35 -14.30 10.28
CA TYR A 278 -1.27 -13.80 11.65
C TYR A 278 -2.58 -14.05 12.43
N ILE A 279 -3.73 -13.75 11.84
CA ILE A 279 -5.03 -13.91 12.48
C ILE A 279 -5.38 -15.38 12.68
N THR A 280 -5.14 -16.25 11.70
CA THR A 280 -5.43 -17.69 11.82
C THR A 280 -4.60 -18.34 12.91
N GLN A 281 -3.31 -17.99 13.02
CA GLN A 281 -2.46 -18.41 14.13
C GLN A 281 -3.00 -17.95 15.48
N PHE A 282 -3.50 -16.72 15.59
CA PHE A 282 -4.09 -16.20 16.82
C PHE A 282 -5.41 -16.88 17.18
N LEU A 283 -6.26 -17.17 16.19
CA LEU A 283 -7.55 -17.82 16.38
C LEU A 283 -7.43 -19.35 16.60
N GLY A 284 -6.24 -19.92 16.39
CA GLY A 284 -5.98 -21.35 16.56
C GLY A 284 -6.67 -22.23 15.51
N CYS A 285 -6.81 -21.71 14.29
CA CYS A 285 -7.46 -22.37 13.15
C CYS A 285 -6.51 -22.58 11.98
#